data_AF-A0A5E6NSD5-F1
#
_entry.id   AF-A0A5E6NSD5-F1
#
_cell.length_a   1.000
_cell.length_b   1.000
_cell.length_c   1.000
_cell.angle_alpha   90.00
_cell.angle_beta   90.00
_cell.angle_gamma   90.00
#
_symmetry.space_group_name_H-M   'P 1'
#
loop_
_entity.id
_entity.type
_entity.pdbx_description
1 polymer ?
#
loop_
_entity_poly.entity_id
_entity_poly.type
_entity_poly.pdbx_seq_one_letter_code
_entity_poly.pdbx_strand_id
1 'polypeptide(L)'
;MRKENKFASKALLSKVGKTLMGRLSYIRHQNQQKSSFSTNGFVNGIQVSFADSQTNSFINRVLSANGLSNVIPTSSRKVERWDTWTSAQVVIGRNNGAGTNKTEFNLRSLNIGMDRRIAQDKTIGFALGLGKQDRTATGIDFSGDVDTKQYTLSSYGALELSSKGSIEAVLGVAKATHKVGKSNTPSADQGSNGFFASIAYRADLQAQSVDRLSFATTSAVLR
;
A
#
# COMPACT_ATOMS: atom_id res chain seq x y z
N MET A 1 -4.72 22.84 -8.33
CA MET A 1 -4.32 22.49 -6.94
C MET A 1 -5.14 21.35 -6.34
N ARG A 2 -6.48 21.42 -6.27
CA ARG A 2 -7.32 20.39 -5.61
C ARG A 2 -7.18 18.97 -6.21
N LYS A 3 -6.78 18.85 -7.49
CA LYS A 3 -6.57 17.56 -8.20
C LYS A 3 -5.29 16.84 -7.75
N GLU A 4 -4.15 17.54 -7.69
CA GLU A 4 -2.86 16.94 -7.31
C GLU A 4 -2.85 16.44 -5.85
N ASN A 5 -3.41 17.23 -4.91
CA ASN A 5 -3.52 16.83 -3.51
C ASN A 5 -4.36 15.55 -3.35
N LYS A 6 -5.49 15.47 -4.08
CA LYS A 6 -6.34 14.28 -4.11
C LYS A 6 -5.61 13.07 -4.70
N PHE A 7 -4.75 13.27 -5.71
CA PHE A 7 -3.99 12.18 -6.30
C PHE A 7 -2.97 11.60 -5.31
N ALA A 8 -2.18 12.45 -4.65
CA ALA A 8 -1.19 12.01 -3.65
C ALA A 8 -1.82 11.28 -2.47
N SER A 9 -2.91 11.81 -1.89
CA SER A 9 -3.64 11.10 -0.83
C SER A 9 -4.23 9.78 -1.31
N LYS A 10 -4.85 9.73 -2.50
CA LYS A 10 -5.38 8.47 -3.05
C LYS A 10 -4.29 7.43 -3.28
N ALA A 11 -3.10 7.84 -3.72
CA ALA A 11 -1.96 6.93 -3.88
C ALA A 11 -1.52 6.34 -2.54
N LEU A 12 -1.40 7.15 -1.48
CA LEU A 12 -1.09 6.70 -0.13
C LEU A 12 -2.18 5.76 0.42
N LEU A 13 -3.47 6.08 0.25
CA LEU A 13 -4.58 5.23 0.68
C LEU A 13 -4.62 3.90 -0.07
N SER A 14 -4.36 3.90 -1.37
CA SER A 14 -4.25 2.68 -2.16
C SER A 14 -3.10 1.80 -1.65
N LYS A 15 -1.98 2.38 -1.24
CA LYS A 15 -0.86 1.63 -0.64
C LYS A 15 -1.23 1.03 0.71
N VAL A 16 -1.89 1.78 1.61
CA VAL A 16 -2.40 1.24 2.88
C VAL A 16 -3.34 0.07 2.63
N GLY A 17 -4.32 0.23 1.73
CA GLY A 17 -5.24 -0.84 1.36
C GLY A 17 -4.52 -2.09 0.84
N LYS A 18 -3.54 -1.93 -0.06
CA LYS A 18 -2.74 -3.05 -0.58
C LYS A 18 -1.92 -3.75 0.50
N THR A 19 -1.30 -3.00 1.42
CA THR A 19 -0.53 -3.58 2.54
C THR A 19 -1.43 -4.42 3.45
N LEU A 20 -2.59 -3.90 3.83
CA LEU A 20 -3.52 -4.61 4.72
C LEU A 20 -4.15 -5.84 4.06
N MET A 21 -4.53 -5.74 2.79
CA MET A 21 -4.99 -6.90 2.03
C MET A 21 -3.88 -7.93 1.86
N GLY A 22 -2.64 -7.49 1.60
CA GLY A 22 -1.48 -8.39 1.56
C GLY A 22 -1.24 -9.09 2.89
N ARG A 23 -1.42 -8.41 4.03
CA ARG A 23 -1.29 -9.01 5.37
C ARG A 23 -2.33 -10.12 5.56
N LEU A 24 -3.58 -9.88 5.20
CA LEU A 24 -4.64 -10.89 5.26
C LEU A 24 -4.31 -12.12 4.41
N SER A 25 -3.80 -11.91 3.19
CA SER A 25 -3.35 -13.00 2.33
C SER A 25 -2.15 -13.76 2.91
N TYR A 26 -1.19 -13.06 3.53
CA TYR A 26 -0.05 -13.67 4.21
C TYR A 26 -0.50 -14.57 5.37
N ILE A 27 -1.44 -14.08 6.20
CA ILE A 27 -2.01 -14.87 7.30
C ILE A 27 -2.68 -16.13 6.74
N ARG A 28 -3.51 -16.00 5.70
CA ARG A 28 -4.15 -17.16 5.07
C ARG A 28 -3.11 -18.19 4.58
N HIS A 29 -2.07 -17.74 3.87
CA HIS A 29 -1.03 -18.62 3.33
C HIS A 29 -0.26 -19.37 4.43
N GLN A 30 0.15 -18.69 5.50
CA GLN A 30 0.84 -19.35 6.61
C GLN A 30 0.02 -20.48 7.24
N ASN A 31 -1.30 -20.35 7.23
CA ASN A 31 -2.18 -21.34 7.86
C ASN A 31 -2.54 -22.51 6.94
N GLN A 32 -2.60 -22.30 5.62
CA GLN A 32 -3.03 -23.34 4.68
C GLN A 32 -1.89 -24.26 4.17
N GLN A 33 -0.63 -24.03 4.57
CA GLN A 33 0.61 -24.81 4.31
C GLN A 33 0.87 -25.33 2.86
N LYS A 34 0.00 -25.10 1.88
CA LYS A 34 0.05 -25.73 0.54
C LYS A 34 -0.56 -24.89 -0.60
N SER A 35 -0.97 -23.65 -0.39
CA SER A 35 -1.38 -22.81 -1.52
C SER A 35 -0.13 -22.33 -2.25
N SER A 36 0.04 -22.60 -3.55
CA SER A 36 1.12 -22.09 -4.41
C SER A 36 1.04 -20.57 -4.66
N PHE A 37 0.43 -19.83 -3.73
CA PHE A 37 0.01 -18.46 -3.92
C PHE A 37 1.15 -17.52 -3.58
N SER A 38 1.63 -16.77 -4.57
CA SER A 38 2.62 -15.72 -4.34
C SER A 38 2.05 -14.68 -3.38
N THR A 39 2.73 -14.45 -2.25
CA THR A 39 2.45 -13.35 -1.29
C THR A 39 2.84 -12.00 -1.89
N ASN A 40 2.34 -11.70 -3.10
CA ASN A 40 2.59 -10.46 -3.82
C ASN A 40 1.92 -9.30 -3.08
N GLY A 41 2.60 -8.74 -2.08
CA GLY A 41 2.26 -7.41 -1.58
C GLY A 41 2.51 -7.15 -0.10
N PHE A 42 2.64 -8.18 0.75
CA PHE A 42 2.95 -7.95 2.17
C PHE A 42 4.32 -8.48 2.56
N VAL A 43 5.02 -7.61 3.27
CA VAL A 43 6.32 -7.87 3.85
C VAL A 43 6.30 -7.30 5.26
N ASN A 44 6.65 -8.14 6.23
CA ASN A 44 6.94 -7.68 7.59
C ASN A 44 8.39 -7.16 7.63
N GLY A 45 8.56 -5.85 7.47
CA GLY A 45 9.87 -5.25 7.31
C GLY A 45 9.84 -3.96 6.49
N ILE A 46 11.02 -3.44 6.19
CA ILE A 46 11.24 -2.28 5.34
C ILE A 46 11.51 -2.77 3.92
N GLN A 47 10.63 -2.44 2.99
CA GLN A 47 10.75 -2.76 1.58
C GLN A 47 11.11 -1.52 0.76
N VAL A 48 12.08 -1.66 -0.15
CA VAL A 48 12.38 -0.64 -1.17
C VAL A 48 11.94 -1.17 -2.53
N SER A 49 11.21 -0.35 -3.28
CA SER A 49 10.72 -0.71 -4.61
C SER A 49 10.77 0.47 -5.57
N PHE A 50 10.87 0.15 -6.85
CA PHE A 50 10.80 1.13 -7.93
C PHE A 50 9.46 1.02 -8.63
N ALA A 51 8.87 2.16 -9.00
CA ALA A 51 7.59 2.18 -9.71
C ALA A 51 7.71 1.60 -11.13
N ASP A 52 8.88 1.74 -11.75
CA ASP A 52 9.21 1.13 -13.02
C ASP A 52 9.48 -0.38 -12.84
N SER A 53 8.70 -1.21 -13.53
CA SER A 53 8.74 -2.67 -13.36
C SER A 53 10.05 -3.27 -13.86
N GLN A 54 10.62 -2.72 -14.94
CA GLN A 54 11.89 -3.18 -15.49
C GLN A 54 13.04 -2.91 -14.52
N THR A 55 13.13 -1.68 -14.02
CA THR A 55 14.12 -1.25 -13.01
C THR A 55 13.97 -2.07 -11.72
N ASN A 56 12.73 -2.24 -11.24
CA ASN A 56 12.48 -3.04 -10.05
C ASN A 56 12.91 -4.49 -10.25
N SER A 57 12.61 -5.09 -11.41
CA SER A 57 13.03 -6.47 -11.73
C SER A 57 14.55 -6.61 -11.84
N PHE A 58 15.22 -5.63 -12.45
CA PHE A 58 16.67 -5.62 -12.62
C PHE A 58 17.38 -5.51 -11.26
N ILE A 59 16.99 -4.54 -10.43
CA ILE A 59 17.58 -4.36 -9.10
C ILE A 59 17.32 -5.59 -8.23
N ASN A 60 16.11 -6.16 -8.24
CA ASN A 60 15.82 -7.37 -7.47
C ASN A 60 16.70 -8.55 -7.91
N ARG A 61 16.94 -8.71 -9.22
CA ARG A 61 17.85 -9.73 -9.75
C ARG A 61 19.28 -9.50 -9.24
N VAL A 62 19.80 -8.28 -9.33
CA VAL A 62 21.14 -7.93 -8.85
C VAL A 62 21.26 -8.16 -7.35
N LEU A 63 20.30 -7.70 -6.54
CA LEU A 63 20.31 -7.93 -5.09
C LEU A 63 20.29 -9.43 -4.77
N SER A 64 19.39 -10.20 -5.41
CA SER A 64 19.29 -11.64 -5.18
C SER A 64 20.57 -12.39 -5.58
N ALA A 65 21.24 -11.99 -6.66
CA ALA A 65 22.49 -12.59 -7.11
C ALA A 65 23.64 -12.35 -6.11
N ASN A 66 23.54 -11.30 -5.28
CA ASN A 66 24.49 -10.97 -4.24
C ASN A 66 24.05 -11.43 -2.83
N GLY A 67 23.01 -12.26 -2.73
CA GLY A 67 22.46 -12.69 -1.44
C GLY A 67 21.82 -11.56 -0.62
N LEU A 68 21.55 -10.41 -1.24
CA LEU A 68 20.90 -9.27 -0.63
C LEU A 68 19.40 -9.29 -0.92
N SER A 69 18.63 -8.73 0.01
CA SER A 69 17.17 -8.59 -0.13
C SER A 69 16.80 -7.11 -0.26
N ASN A 70 15.76 -6.81 -1.04
CA ASN A 70 15.12 -5.50 -1.04
C ASN A 70 14.21 -5.29 0.20
N VAL A 71 14.21 -6.26 1.12
CA VAL A 71 13.49 -6.27 2.38
C VAL A 71 14.47 -6.39 3.54
N ILE A 72 14.38 -5.46 4.48
CA ILE A 72 15.00 -5.58 5.80
C ILE A 72 13.92 -6.06 6.78
N PRO A 73 14.03 -7.27 7.35
CA PRO A 73 13.00 -7.80 8.25
C PRO A 73 12.93 -7.00 9.54
N THR A 74 11.71 -6.82 10.06
CA THR A 74 11.48 -6.28 11.40
C THR A 74 10.89 -7.36 12.30
N SER A 75 11.23 -7.36 13.59
CA SER A 75 10.69 -8.34 14.54
C SER A 75 9.16 -8.23 14.62
N SER A 76 8.49 -9.38 14.49
CA SER A 76 7.08 -9.55 14.87
C SER A 76 7.01 -10.17 16.26
N ARG A 77 6.17 -9.62 17.15
CA ARG A 77 5.92 -10.18 18.48
C ARG A 77 4.46 -10.61 18.64
N LYS A 78 4.21 -11.57 19.53
CA LYS A 78 2.85 -11.89 19.99
C LYS A 78 2.53 -11.16 21.30
N VAL A 79 1.36 -10.55 21.40
CA VAL A 79 0.85 -9.89 22.61
C VAL A 79 -0.56 -10.37 22.86
N GLU A 80 -0.82 -11.03 24.00
CA GLU A 80 -2.18 -11.48 24.35
C GLU A 80 -2.88 -12.27 23.20
N ARG A 81 -2.13 -13.14 22.50
CA ARG A 81 -2.56 -13.92 21.32
C ARG A 81 -2.85 -13.10 20.04
N TRP A 82 -2.50 -11.81 20.02
CA TRP A 82 -2.46 -10.99 18.82
C TRP A 82 -1.06 -11.03 18.19
N ASP A 83 -1.01 -11.22 16.88
CA ASP A 83 0.20 -11.12 16.08
C ASP A 83 0.41 -9.66 15.69
N THR A 84 1.52 -9.08 16.15
CA THR A 84 1.95 -7.73 15.75
C THR A 84 2.82 -7.82 14.51
N TRP A 85 2.70 -6.81 13.64
CA TRP A 85 3.51 -6.70 12.44
C TRP A 85 3.80 -5.24 12.12
N THR A 86 4.87 -5.03 11.36
CA THR A 86 5.27 -3.73 10.85
C THR A 86 5.61 -3.84 9.37
N SER A 87 5.15 -2.89 8.56
CA SER A 87 5.47 -2.83 7.14
C SER A 87 5.84 -1.41 6.77
N ALA A 88 7.09 -1.20 6.38
CA ALA A 88 7.54 0.05 5.81
C ALA A 88 7.83 -0.13 4.32
N GLN A 89 7.48 0.87 3.51
CA GLN A 89 7.70 0.83 2.07
C GLN A 89 8.25 2.16 1.59
N VAL A 90 9.29 2.10 0.76
CA VAL A 90 9.80 3.23 -0.02
C VAL A 90 9.57 2.91 -1.50
N VAL A 91 8.87 3.78 -2.21
CA VAL A 91 8.58 3.66 -3.63
C VAL A 91 9.09 4.88 -4.35
N ILE A 92 10.05 4.69 -5.25
CA ILE A 92 10.62 5.75 -6.06
C ILE A 92 10.13 5.57 -7.50
N GLY A 93 9.58 6.63 -8.08
CA GLY A 93 9.02 6.56 -9.42
C GLY A 93 9.14 7.85 -10.19
N ARG A 94 9.17 7.67 -11.51
CA ARG A 94 9.10 8.76 -12.50
C ARG A 94 8.10 8.36 -13.56
N ASN A 95 7.35 9.34 -14.05
CA ASN A 95 6.42 9.19 -15.16
C ASN A 95 6.74 10.28 -16.19
N ASN A 96 7.10 9.86 -17.40
CA ASN A 96 7.27 10.74 -18.55
C ASN A 96 5.95 10.75 -19.31
N GLY A 97 5.11 11.74 -19.03
CA GLY A 97 3.87 11.96 -19.77
C GLY A 97 4.13 12.45 -21.19
N ALA A 98 3.06 12.77 -21.92
CA ALA A 98 3.18 13.31 -23.27
C ALA A 98 3.84 14.70 -23.27
N GLY A 99 4.74 14.94 -24.24
CA GLY A 99 5.40 16.23 -24.41
C GLY A 99 6.35 16.57 -23.27
N THR A 100 6.19 17.76 -22.68
CA THR A 100 7.01 18.25 -21.56
C THR A 100 6.53 17.79 -20.18
N ASN A 101 5.41 17.05 -20.14
CA ASN A 101 4.82 16.61 -18.88
C ASN A 101 5.69 15.53 -18.23
N LYS A 102 6.23 15.82 -17.05
CA LYS A 102 7.04 14.89 -16.25
C LYS A 102 6.54 14.89 -14.82
N THR A 103 6.65 13.75 -14.16
CA THR A 103 6.29 13.62 -12.75
C THR A 103 7.28 12.71 -12.07
N GLU A 104 7.91 13.21 -11.01
CA GLU A 104 8.74 12.41 -10.12
C GLU A 104 8.04 12.29 -8.77
N PHE A 105 8.15 11.12 -8.14
CA PHE A 105 7.60 10.93 -6.81
C PHE A 105 8.43 9.98 -5.96
N ASN A 106 8.48 10.26 -4.66
CA ASN A 106 9.03 9.41 -3.62
C ASN A 106 7.94 9.21 -2.56
N LEU A 107 7.42 8.00 -2.48
CA LEU A 107 6.44 7.59 -1.49
C LEU A 107 7.13 6.80 -0.40
N ARG A 108 6.90 7.19 0.85
CA ARG A 108 7.34 6.48 2.04
C ARG A 108 6.13 6.15 2.88
N SER A 109 6.03 4.92 3.35
CA SER A 109 4.98 4.53 4.28
C SER A 109 5.55 3.67 5.40
N LEU A 110 4.94 3.78 6.57
CA LEU A 110 5.17 2.93 7.73
C LEU A 110 3.80 2.55 8.27
N ASN A 111 3.52 1.25 8.34
CA ASN A 111 2.30 0.70 8.86
C ASN A 111 2.65 -0.22 10.02
N ILE A 112 1.95 -0.06 11.13
CA ILE A 112 2.07 -0.94 12.29
C ILE A 112 0.68 -1.48 12.56
N GLY A 113 0.57 -2.79 12.73
CA GLY A 113 -0.72 -3.42 12.96
C GLY A 113 -0.64 -4.60 13.89
N MET A 114 -1.83 -5.05 14.26
CA MET A 114 -2.05 -6.26 15.03
C MET A 114 -3.28 -6.98 14.51
N ASP A 115 -3.20 -8.31 14.43
CA ASP A 115 -4.32 -9.15 14.04
C ASP A 115 -4.39 -10.42 14.87
N ARG A 116 -5.58 -11.02 14.89
CA ARG A 116 -5.78 -12.36 15.40
C ARG A 116 -6.87 -13.07 14.63
N ARG A 117 -6.80 -14.40 14.64
CA ARG A 117 -7.94 -15.23 14.30
C ARG A 117 -8.96 -15.20 15.45
N ILE A 118 -10.22 -14.98 15.09
CA ILE A 118 -11.37 -15.05 16.01
C ILE A 118 -12.20 -16.32 15.80
N ALA A 119 -12.07 -16.95 14.63
CA ALA A 119 -12.55 -18.28 14.33
C ALA A 119 -11.57 -18.94 13.33
N GLN A 120 -11.80 -20.21 12.98
CA GLN A 120 -10.95 -20.92 12.01
C GLN A 120 -10.90 -20.22 10.64
N ASP A 121 -12.02 -19.59 10.26
CA ASP A 121 -12.27 -18.94 8.98
C ASP A 121 -12.24 -17.40 9.06
N LYS A 122 -12.05 -16.81 10.24
CA LYS A 122 -12.21 -15.37 10.46
C LYS A 122 -10.99 -14.74 11.10
N THR A 123 -10.46 -13.72 10.45
CA THR A 123 -9.38 -12.87 10.95
C THR A 123 -9.87 -11.44 11.09
N ILE A 124 -9.47 -10.78 12.18
CA ILE A 124 -9.64 -9.34 12.37
C ILE A 124 -8.31 -8.72 12.72
N GLY A 125 -8.14 -7.46 12.36
CA GLY A 125 -6.98 -6.69 12.75
C GLY A 125 -7.17 -5.19 12.63
N PHE A 126 -6.22 -4.48 13.21
CA PHE A 126 -6.18 -3.03 13.27
C PHE A 126 -4.79 -2.54 12.87
N ALA A 127 -4.72 -1.40 12.20
CA ALA A 127 -3.47 -0.82 11.78
C ALA A 127 -3.47 0.71 11.83
N LEU A 128 -2.32 1.24 12.22
CA LEU A 128 -1.94 2.63 12.09
C LEU A 128 -0.98 2.77 10.92
N GLY A 129 -1.21 3.76 10.07
CA GLY A 129 -0.38 4.05 8.90
C GLY A 129 0.11 5.49 8.92
N LEU A 130 1.40 5.66 8.64
CA LEU A 130 2.05 6.93 8.37
C LEU A 130 2.52 6.90 6.92
N GLY A 131 2.15 7.91 6.15
CA GLY A 131 2.50 8.05 4.74
C GLY A 131 3.09 9.42 4.46
N LYS A 132 4.16 9.47 3.67
CA LYS A 132 4.68 10.69 3.07
C LYS A 132 4.82 10.47 1.57
N GLN A 133 4.43 11.45 0.77
CA GLN A 133 4.72 11.46 -0.64
C GLN A 133 5.26 12.83 -1.03
N ASP A 134 6.51 12.84 -1.49
CA ASP A 134 7.13 14.01 -2.10
C ASP A 134 6.95 13.85 -3.62
N ARG A 135 6.32 14.82 -4.27
CA ARG A 135 5.99 14.75 -5.70
C ARG A 135 6.34 16.06 -6.39
N THR A 136 7.13 15.98 -7.44
CA THR A 136 7.40 17.09 -8.34
C THR A 136 6.72 16.80 -9.67
N ALA A 137 5.86 17.70 -10.11
CA ALA A 137 5.25 17.61 -11.42
C ALA A 137 5.64 18.83 -12.25
N THR A 138 6.03 18.58 -13.49
CA THR A 138 6.33 19.61 -14.49
C THR A 138 5.36 19.39 -15.64
N GLY A 139 4.61 20.41 -16.01
CA GLY A 139 3.65 20.28 -17.10
C GLY A 139 2.95 21.58 -17.41
N ILE A 140 2.18 21.56 -18.50
CA ILE A 140 1.45 22.74 -19.00
C ILE A 140 0.34 23.20 -18.04
N ASP A 141 -0.33 22.25 -17.35
CA ASP A 141 -1.45 22.53 -16.45
C ASP A 141 -1.02 22.75 -14.99
N PHE A 142 0.14 22.21 -14.62
CA PHE A 142 0.71 22.33 -13.29
C PHE A 142 2.21 22.10 -13.33
N SER A 143 2.96 23.04 -12.77
CA SER A 143 4.39 22.90 -12.49
C SER A 143 4.65 23.29 -11.04
N GLY A 144 5.18 22.36 -10.24
CA GLY A 144 5.46 22.58 -8.83
C GLY A 144 5.58 21.30 -8.01
N ASP A 145 5.84 21.51 -6.72
CA ASP A 145 6.05 20.47 -5.73
C ASP A 145 4.79 20.29 -4.86
N VAL A 146 4.48 19.03 -4.55
CA VAL A 146 3.38 18.63 -3.69
C VAL A 146 3.88 17.60 -2.69
N ASP A 147 4.08 18.05 -1.46
CA ASP A 147 4.42 17.20 -0.34
C ASP A 147 3.15 16.85 0.43
N THR A 148 2.86 15.56 0.54
CA THR A 148 1.69 15.07 1.29
C THR A 148 2.14 14.21 2.46
N LYS A 149 1.68 14.55 3.67
CA LYS A 149 1.78 13.68 4.85
C LYS A 149 0.40 13.14 5.18
N GLN A 150 0.28 11.86 5.51
CA GLN A 150 -0.99 11.20 5.79
C GLN A 150 -0.86 10.28 7.00
N TYR A 151 -1.89 10.30 7.84
CA TYR A 151 -2.09 9.42 8.97
C TYR A 151 -3.36 8.61 8.72
N THR A 152 -3.33 7.31 8.96
CA THR A 152 -4.49 6.43 8.79
C THR A 152 -4.71 5.56 10.02
N LEU A 153 -5.98 5.36 10.36
CA LEU A 153 -6.42 4.35 11.32
C LEU A 153 -7.40 3.43 10.59
N SER A 154 -7.15 2.12 10.66
CA SER A 154 -7.88 1.15 9.84
C SER A 154 -8.20 -0.10 10.63
N SER A 155 -9.38 -0.66 10.39
CA SER A 155 -9.73 -2.03 10.71
C SER A 155 -9.73 -2.85 9.44
N TYR A 156 -9.29 -4.10 9.53
CA TYR A 156 -9.28 -5.02 8.41
C TYR A 156 -9.70 -6.40 8.88
N GLY A 157 -10.20 -7.21 7.95
CA GLY A 157 -10.61 -8.56 8.27
C GLY A 157 -10.77 -9.42 7.03
N ALA A 158 -10.72 -10.72 7.25
CA ALA A 158 -10.95 -11.72 6.22
C ALA A 158 -11.95 -12.77 6.70
N LEU A 159 -12.79 -13.20 5.77
CA LEU A 159 -13.66 -14.36 5.89
C LEU A 159 -13.21 -15.38 4.83
N GLU A 160 -12.66 -16.50 5.28
CA GLU A 160 -12.33 -17.64 4.44
C GLU A 160 -13.62 -18.40 4.12
N LEU A 161 -14.04 -18.39 2.86
CA LEU A 161 -15.25 -19.09 2.40
C LEU A 161 -14.98 -20.58 2.17
N SER A 162 -13.76 -20.92 1.78
CA SER A 162 -13.26 -22.29 1.59
C SER A 162 -11.74 -22.29 1.59
N SER A 163 -11.10 -23.46 1.44
CA SER A 163 -9.65 -23.54 1.21
C SER A 163 -9.20 -22.76 -0.03
N LYS A 164 -10.10 -22.53 -0.99
CA LYS A 164 -9.82 -21.84 -2.25
C LYS A 164 -10.33 -20.39 -2.29
N GLY A 165 -11.26 -19.99 -1.42
CA GLY A 165 -11.94 -18.70 -1.49
C GLY A 165 -11.83 -17.85 -0.23
N SER A 166 -11.64 -16.53 -0.36
CA SER A 166 -11.78 -15.60 0.77
C SER A 166 -12.33 -14.23 0.35
N ILE A 167 -13.08 -13.59 1.24
CA ILE A 167 -13.43 -12.17 1.17
C ILE A 167 -12.53 -11.43 2.16
N GLU A 168 -11.86 -10.40 1.69
CA GLU A 168 -11.03 -9.51 2.50
C GLU A 168 -11.62 -8.10 2.46
N ALA A 169 -11.62 -7.41 3.59
CA ALA A 169 -12.15 -6.07 3.72
C ALA A 169 -11.22 -5.19 4.56
N VAL A 170 -11.14 -3.91 4.17
CA VAL A 170 -10.45 -2.85 4.91
C VAL A 170 -11.39 -1.67 4.99
N LEU A 171 -11.52 -1.09 6.17
CA LEU A 171 -12.21 0.17 6.43
C LEU A 171 -11.29 1.05 7.26
N GLY A 172 -11.20 2.34 6.92
CA GLY A 172 -10.40 3.25 7.72
C GLY A 172 -10.72 4.72 7.50
N VAL A 173 -10.12 5.52 8.38
CA VAL A 173 -10.10 6.98 8.32
C VAL A 173 -8.71 7.46 8.02
N ALA A 174 -8.62 8.62 7.39
CA ALA A 174 -7.37 9.26 7.04
C ALA A 174 -7.42 10.77 7.29
N LYS A 175 -6.30 11.30 7.75
CA LYS A 175 -6.03 12.73 7.82
C LYS A 175 -4.74 13.02 7.07
N ALA A 176 -4.78 13.99 6.17
CA ALA A 176 -3.62 14.39 5.38
C ALA A 176 -3.39 15.90 5.42
N THR A 177 -2.13 16.29 5.33
CA THR A 177 -1.68 17.67 5.14
C THR A 177 -0.89 17.73 3.85
N HIS A 178 -1.20 18.72 3.02
CA HIS A 178 -0.58 18.94 1.72
C HIS A 178 0.13 20.28 1.74
N LYS A 179 1.42 20.28 1.45
CA LYS A 179 2.20 21.48 1.22
C LYS A 179 2.46 21.60 -0.28
N VAL A 180 1.94 22.66 -0.90
CA VAL A 180 2.08 22.88 -2.34
C VAL A 180 3.04 24.04 -2.56
N GLY A 181 4.15 23.81 -3.25
CA GLY A 181 5.09 24.83 -3.71
C GLY A 181 4.93 25.06 -5.21
N LYS A 182 4.86 26.31 -5.65
CA LYS A 182 5.03 26.66 -7.06
C LYS A 182 6.17 27.65 -7.18
N SER A 183 6.84 27.66 -8.33
CA SER A 183 7.96 28.55 -8.64
C SER A 183 7.70 30.03 -8.33
N ASN A 184 6.44 30.50 -8.40
CA ASN A 184 6.07 31.91 -8.21
C ASN A 184 4.98 32.18 -7.15
N THR A 185 4.63 31.24 -6.26
CA THR A 185 3.65 31.51 -5.18
C THR A 185 4.05 30.92 -3.84
N PRO A 186 3.81 31.64 -2.71
CA PRO A 186 4.04 31.13 -1.37
C PRO A 186 3.38 29.77 -1.16
N SER A 187 4.07 28.91 -0.41
CA SER A 187 3.56 27.58 -0.12
C SER A 187 2.35 27.66 0.79
N ALA A 188 1.26 26.98 0.41
CA ALA A 188 0.03 26.94 1.19
C ALA A 188 -0.22 25.52 1.71
N ASP A 189 -0.40 25.42 3.03
CA ASP A 189 -0.78 24.17 3.67
C ASP A 189 -2.29 23.95 3.54
N GLN A 190 -2.68 22.76 3.09
CA GLN A 190 -4.08 22.36 2.97
C GLN A 190 -4.31 21.05 3.72
N GLY A 191 -5.25 21.06 4.67
CA GLY A 191 -5.71 19.85 5.34
C GLY A 191 -6.75 19.08 4.52
N SER A 192 -6.77 17.76 4.67
CA SER A 192 -7.89 16.92 4.23
C SER A 192 -8.14 15.80 5.23
N ASN A 193 -9.41 15.47 5.43
CA ASN A 193 -9.84 14.27 6.13
C ASN A 193 -10.58 13.39 5.12
N GLY A 194 -10.71 12.10 5.39
CA GLY A 194 -11.49 11.22 4.54
C GLY A 194 -11.64 9.82 5.12
N PHE A 195 -12.54 9.06 4.50
CA PHE A 195 -12.72 7.65 4.76
C PHE A 195 -12.19 6.85 3.58
N PHE A 196 -11.83 5.59 3.80
CA PHE A 196 -11.49 4.70 2.71
C PHE A 196 -11.98 3.29 3.02
N ALA A 197 -12.38 2.60 1.98
CA ALA A 197 -12.76 1.22 2.05
C ALA A 197 -12.15 0.45 0.87
N SER A 198 -11.81 -0.80 1.12
CA SER A 198 -11.36 -1.72 0.10
C SER A 198 -11.99 -3.07 0.37
N ILE A 199 -12.48 -3.72 -0.67
CA ILE A 199 -12.96 -5.09 -0.61
C ILE A 199 -12.27 -5.89 -1.70
N ALA A 200 -11.87 -7.10 -1.38
CA ALA A 200 -11.27 -8.02 -2.34
C ALA A 200 -11.91 -9.40 -2.17
N TYR A 201 -12.23 -10.02 -3.30
CA TYR A 201 -12.56 -11.43 -3.35
C TYR A 201 -11.37 -12.17 -3.96
N ARG A 202 -10.92 -13.24 -3.30
CA ARG A 202 -9.82 -14.09 -3.79
C ARG A 202 -10.33 -15.49 -4.00
N ALA A 203 -10.08 -16.01 -5.19
CA ALA A 203 -10.31 -17.40 -5.53
C ALA A 203 -9.03 -18.00 -6.11
N ASP A 204 -8.70 -19.21 -5.70
CA ASP A 204 -7.67 -20.05 -6.31
C ASP A 204 -8.28 -20.74 -7.54
N LEU A 205 -7.90 -20.28 -8.74
CA LEU A 205 -8.37 -20.83 -10.00
C LEU A 205 -7.30 -21.76 -10.55
N GLN A 206 -7.58 -23.07 -10.60
CA GLN A 206 -6.68 -24.08 -11.17
C GLN A 206 -6.58 -24.03 -12.71
N ALA A 207 -6.54 -22.85 -13.32
CA ALA A 207 -6.31 -22.71 -14.75
C ALA A 207 -4.85 -22.35 -14.99
N GLN A 208 -4.17 -23.18 -15.79
CA GLN A 208 -2.76 -23.08 -16.17
C GLN A 208 -2.19 -21.65 -16.15
N SER A 209 -1.22 -21.45 -15.26
CA SER A 209 -0.15 -20.43 -15.28
C SER A 209 -0.49 -18.93 -15.32
N VAL A 210 -1.75 -18.50 -15.16
CA VAL A 210 -2.07 -17.06 -15.01
C VAL A 210 -3.21 -16.81 -14.02
N ASP A 211 -2.86 -16.50 -12.77
CA ASP A 211 -3.82 -16.11 -11.74
C ASP A 211 -4.27 -14.65 -11.90
N ARG A 212 -5.56 -14.44 -12.21
CA ARG A 212 -6.17 -13.10 -12.30
C ARG A 212 -6.73 -12.67 -10.93
N LEU A 213 -6.12 -11.64 -10.35
CA LEU A 213 -6.65 -10.91 -9.20
C LEU A 213 -7.57 -9.77 -9.67
N SER A 214 -8.86 -9.85 -9.35
CA SER A 214 -9.78 -8.73 -9.47
C SER A 214 -9.87 -8.02 -8.12
N PHE A 215 -9.34 -6.80 -8.02
CA PHE A 215 -9.50 -5.94 -6.85
C PHE A 215 -10.30 -4.69 -7.25
N ALA A 216 -11.32 -4.34 -6.45
CA ALA A 216 -12.00 -3.07 -6.53
C ALA A 216 -11.62 -2.23 -5.31
N THR A 217 -10.82 -1.19 -5.52
CA THR A 217 -10.47 -0.22 -4.46
C THR A 217 -11.32 1.04 -4.66
N THR A 218 -12.25 1.30 -3.75
CA THR A 218 -13.06 2.53 -3.76
C THR A 218 -12.60 3.43 -2.61
N SER A 219 -11.68 4.35 -2.89
CA SER A 219 -11.25 5.37 -1.93
C SER A 219 -12.08 6.63 -2.07
N ALA A 220 -13.00 6.86 -1.14
CA ALA A 220 -13.87 8.03 -1.10
C ALA A 220 -13.36 9.08 -0.09
N VAL A 221 -12.57 10.04 -0.57
CA VAL A 221 -12.20 11.21 0.25
C VAL A 221 -13.40 12.16 0.32
N LEU A 222 -14.23 11.98 1.34
CA LEU A 222 -15.31 12.89 1.71
C LEU A 222 -14.69 14.11 2.41
N ARG A 223 -14.99 15.31 1.89
CA ARG A 223 -14.63 16.60 2.50
C ARG A 223 -15.78 17.08 3.36
#